data_AF-A0A553IFV2-F1
#
_entry.id   AF-A0A553IFV2-F1
#
_cell.length_a   1.000
_cell.length_b   1.000
_cell.length_c   1.000
_cell.angle_alpha   90.00
_cell.angle_beta   90.00
_cell.angle_gamma   90.00
#
_symmetry.space_group_name_H-M   'P 1'
#
loop_
_entity.id
_entity.type
_entity.pdbx_description
1 polymer ?
#
loop_
_entity_poly.entity_id
_entity_poly.type
_entity_poly.pdbx_seq_one_letter_code
_entity_poly.pdbx_strand_id
1 'polypeptide(L)'
;MLDAIPHVDGPKLPPFRGSIENVEFLKVLSSDQSDLSTGDSTGDIPHSRVFQFSFFSIDDLRPWVPGGEDMMPDDLVRYQMDPFYSECRALGLLVEKKKDDTLAVRCHGYAFLSEAIENKIREIFGFDDWNRQPEDEGTPLRAIIKDYIRFNTVCGRKRLSTMRSNLEQLNKMGIFNMDIREDNYRGGRLFDFSIALTPPHLWLWSRLRSRQQIFKDCRADLVAFDWMAKRLEEPLSSTQAKTRIEWLKRLRQRR
;
A
#
# COMPACT_ATOMS: atom_id res chain seq x y z
N MET A 1 -18.83 11.04 15.24
CA MET A 1 -17.50 10.40 15.38
C MET A 1 -17.37 9.45 14.20
N LEU A 2 -16.25 9.46 13.47
CA LEU A 2 -16.07 8.54 12.34
C LEU A 2 -15.87 7.11 12.86
N ASP A 3 -16.46 6.12 12.18
CA ASP A 3 -16.39 4.71 12.55
C ASP A 3 -15.21 4.00 11.87
N ALA A 4 -14.71 2.90 12.43
CA ALA A 4 -13.66 2.12 11.78
C ALA A 4 -14.14 1.49 10.45
N ILE A 5 -13.25 1.47 9.44
CA ILE A 5 -13.54 1.02 8.07
C ILE A 5 -12.68 -0.19 7.68
N PRO A 6 -13.07 -1.00 6.68
CA PRO A 6 -14.29 -0.91 5.86
C PRO A 6 -15.57 -1.35 6.58
N HIS A 7 -16.73 -0.98 6.04
CA HIS A 7 -18.05 -1.34 6.56
C HIS A 7 -18.49 -2.76 6.13
N VAL A 8 -17.56 -3.71 6.23
CA VAL A 8 -17.80 -5.15 6.00
C VAL A 8 -17.19 -5.97 7.13
N ASP A 9 -17.48 -7.27 7.16
CA ASP A 9 -16.89 -8.18 8.12
C ASP A 9 -15.36 -8.27 7.98
N GLY A 10 -14.68 -8.40 9.12
CA GLY A 10 -13.24 -8.53 9.21
C GLY A 10 -12.55 -7.39 9.94
N PRO A 11 -11.21 -7.34 9.85
CA PRO A 11 -10.41 -6.30 10.49
C PRO A 11 -10.73 -4.92 9.93
N LYS A 12 -10.67 -3.91 10.79
CA LYS A 12 -10.98 -2.52 10.47
C LYS A 12 -9.90 -1.59 10.98
N LEU A 13 -9.65 -0.52 10.23
CA LEU A 13 -8.74 0.55 10.64
C LEU A 13 -9.54 1.68 11.29
N PRO A 14 -9.19 2.13 12.50
CA PRO A 14 -9.84 3.27 13.13
C PRO A 14 -9.46 4.59 12.42
N PRO A 15 -10.28 5.65 12.56
CA PRO A 15 -9.91 6.96 12.07
C PRO A 15 -8.66 7.48 12.79
N PHE A 16 -7.88 8.27 12.07
CA PHE A 16 -6.76 9.01 12.63
C PHE A 16 -7.28 9.99 13.69
N ARG A 17 -6.68 9.95 14.87
CA ARG A 17 -7.11 10.77 16.02
C ARG A 17 -6.49 12.18 16.06
N GLY A 18 -5.51 12.45 15.20
CA GLY A 18 -4.88 13.77 15.11
C GLY A 18 -5.65 14.74 14.23
N SER A 19 -5.27 16.01 14.27
CA SER A 19 -5.82 17.02 13.36
C SER A 19 -5.09 16.96 12.02
N ILE A 20 -5.84 16.73 10.94
CA ILE A 20 -5.31 16.72 9.58
C ILE A 20 -5.29 18.12 8.94
N GLU A 21 -6.14 19.03 9.43
CA GLU A 21 -6.27 20.42 8.93
C GLU A 21 -4.97 21.23 9.07
N ASN A 22 -4.18 20.92 10.09
CA ASN A 22 -2.92 21.63 10.37
C ASN A 22 -1.68 20.91 9.77
N VAL A 23 -1.87 19.91 8.91
CA VAL A 23 -0.76 19.20 8.29
C VAL A 23 -0.06 20.08 7.26
N GLU A 24 1.26 20.09 7.34
CA GLU A 24 2.14 20.62 6.31
C GLU A 24 2.49 19.50 5.32
N PHE A 25 2.12 19.68 4.06
CA PHE A 25 2.50 18.76 2.99
C PHE A 25 3.83 19.21 2.40
N LEU A 26 4.83 18.34 2.49
CA LEU A 26 6.21 18.73 2.21
C LEU A 26 6.72 18.21 0.87
N LYS A 27 6.33 16.99 0.47
CA LYS A 27 6.80 16.37 -0.76
C LYS A 27 5.87 15.28 -1.25
N VAL A 28 5.70 15.18 -2.56
CA VAL A 28 5.11 14.03 -3.25
C VAL A 28 6.15 12.91 -3.37
N LEU A 29 5.78 11.71 -2.92
CA LEU A 29 6.66 10.53 -2.95
C LEU A 29 6.46 9.64 -4.18
N SER A 30 5.49 9.95 -5.06
CA SER A 30 5.32 9.25 -6.33
C SER A 30 6.49 9.54 -7.29
N SER A 31 6.82 8.57 -8.13
CA SER A 31 8.11 8.48 -8.81
C SER A 31 8.31 9.40 -10.03
N ASP A 32 7.31 10.21 -10.39
CA ASP A 32 7.21 10.77 -11.75
C ASP A 32 7.27 12.30 -11.82
N GLN A 33 7.41 12.99 -10.68
CA GLN A 33 7.78 14.41 -10.70
C GLN A 33 9.29 14.53 -10.58
N SER A 34 9.95 14.54 -11.74
CA SER A 34 11.30 15.08 -11.91
C SER A 34 11.41 16.41 -11.17
N ASP A 35 12.30 16.47 -10.17
CA ASP A 35 13.09 17.65 -9.82
C ASP A 35 12.41 19.03 -9.95
N LEU A 36 11.20 19.19 -9.41
CA LEU A 36 10.58 20.51 -9.19
C LEU A 36 10.62 20.98 -7.74
N SER A 37 11.28 20.24 -6.84
CA SER A 37 11.77 20.82 -5.60
C SER A 37 13.19 21.33 -5.81
N THR A 38 13.31 22.56 -6.34
CA THR A 38 14.51 23.39 -6.22
C THR A 38 14.82 23.52 -4.74
N GLY A 39 15.83 22.79 -4.26
CA GLY A 39 16.16 22.77 -2.85
C GLY A 39 17.16 21.68 -2.53
N ASP A 40 18.40 21.93 -2.93
CA ASP A 40 19.58 21.28 -2.37
C ASP A 40 19.46 21.32 -0.83
N SER A 41 19.07 20.19 -0.25
CA SER A 41 19.05 20.00 1.19
C SER A 41 19.48 18.57 1.47
N THR A 42 20.79 18.42 1.58
CA THR A 42 21.51 17.43 2.39
C THR A 42 21.15 17.53 3.89
N GLY A 43 19.92 17.92 4.21
CA GLY A 43 19.36 18.05 5.55
C GLY A 43 18.37 16.92 5.80
N ASP A 44 18.47 16.32 6.99
CA ASP A 44 17.59 15.28 7.48
C ASP A 44 16.13 15.77 7.42
N ILE A 45 15.37 15.29 6.44
CA ILE A 45 14.02 15.77 6.17
C ILE A 45 13.08 15.29 7.31
N PRO A 46 12.44 16.18 8.09
CA PRO A 46 11.69 15.81 9.29
C PRO A 46 10.26 15.39 8.94
N HIS A 47 10.07 14.52 7.95
CA HIS A 47 8.75 13.97 7.69
C HIS A 47 8.47 12.87 8.71
N SER A 48 7.36 12.98 9.43
CA SER A 48 6.93 11.95 10.37
C SER A 48 5.90 11.02 9.75
N ARG A 49 5.15 11.47 8.72
CA ARG A 49 4.03 10.72 8.14
C ARG A 49 3.99 10.71 6.61
N VAL A 50 3.38 9.67 6.04
CA VAL A 50 3.07 9.53 4.60
C VAL A 50 1.58 9.33 4.42
N PHE A 51 1.05 9.87 3.31
CA PHE A 51 -0.33 9.74 2.86
C PHE A 51 -0.35 9.12 1.46
N GLN A 52 -1.37 8.31 1.18
CA GLN A 52 -1.61 7.66 -0.12
C GLN A 52 -3.05 7.96 -0.55
N PHE A 53 -3.21 8.36 -1.81
CA PHE A 53 -4.49 8.80 -2.39
C PHE A 53 -4.69 8.07 -3.70
N SER A 54 -5.80 7.33 -3.85
CA SER A 54 -6.22 6.78 -5.14
C SER A 54 -7.72 6.45 -5.10
N PHE A 55 -8.41 6.71 -6.20
CA PHE A 55 -9.72 6.14 -6.51
C PHE A 55 -9.58 5.03 -7.55
N PHE A 56 -10.42 4.01 -7.41
CA PHE A 56 -10.54 2.91 -8.36
C PHE A 56 -12.01 2.76 -8.69
N SER A 57 -12.32 2.76 -9.99
CA SER A 57 -13.69 2.56 -10.45
C SER A 57 -14.12 1.11 -10.22
N ILE A 58 -15.42 0.85 -10.24
CA ILE A 58 -15.89 -0.53 -10.18
C ILE A 58 -15.43 -1.32 -11.41
N ASP A 59 -15.34 -0.67 -12.57
CA ASP A 59 -14.87 -1.27 -13.82
C ASP A 59 -13.38 -1.64 -13.75
N ASP A 60 -12.57 -0.91 -12.96
CA ASP A 60 -11.18 -1.28 -12.69
C ASP A 60 -11.08 -2.53 -11.80
N LEU A 61 -12.04 -2.73 -10.89
CA LEU A 61 -12.00 -3.82 -9.90
C LEU A 61 -12.63 -5.12 -10.41
N ARG A 62 -13.70 -5.03 -11.21
CA ARG A 62 -14.49 -6.18 -11.70
C ARG A 62 -13.66 -7.24 -12.44
N PRO A 63 -12.71 -6.89 -13.34
CA PRO A 63 -11.87 -7.87 -14.02
C PRO A 63 -11.03 -8.75 -13.08
N TRP A 64 -10.81 -8.31 -11.84
CA TRP A 64 -10.03 -9.02 -10.83
C TRP A 64 -10.89 -9.81 -9.84
N VAL A 65 -12.21 -9.83 -9.99
CA VAL A 65 -13.10 -10.62 -9.12
C VAL A 65 -12.97 -12.10 -9.48
N PRO A 66 -12.67 -12.98 -8.51
CA PRO A 66 -12.54 -14.40 -8.80
C PRO A 66 -13.90 -15.04 -9.08
N GLY A 67 -13.96 -15.91 -10.09
CA GLY A 67 -15.17 -16.70 -10.39
C GLY A 67 -16.16 -16.04 -11.36
N GLY A 68 -15.83 -14.89 -11.95
CA GLY A 68 -16.63 -14.21 -12.97
C GLY A 68 -17.36 -12.95 -12.46
N GLU A 69 -17.78 -12.11 -13.40
CA GLU A 69 -18.23 -10.72 -13.17
C GLU A 69 -19.63 -10.62 -12.52
N ASP A 70 -20.50 -11.61 -12.68
CA ASP A 70 -21.96 -11.41 -12.53
C ASP A 70 -22.60 -11.73 -11.16
N MET A 71 -21.83 -12.12 -10.13
CA MET A 71 -22.45 -12.67 -8.90
C MET A 71 -22.34 -11.82 -7.62
N MET A 72 -21.51 -10.77 -7.59
CA MET A 72 -21.26 -10.00 -6.35
C MET A 72 -21.81 -8.57 -6.42
N PRO A 73 -22.44 -8.05 -5.35
CA PRO A 73 -22.80 -6.63 -5.26
C PRO A 73 -21.58 -5.71 -5.34
N ASP A 74 -21.72 -4.56 -6.00
CA ASP A 74 -20.62 -3.58 -6.17
C ASP A 74 -20.00 -3.14 -4.85
N ASP A 75 -20.83 -2.86 -3.84
CA ASP A 75 -20.33 -2.45 -2.52
C ASP A 75 -19.42 -3.51 -1.90
N LEU A 76 -19.78 -4.79 -2.02
CA LEU A 76 -18.95 -5.88 -1.54
C LEU A 76 -17.64 -5.95 -2.32
N VAL A 77 -17.68 -5.80 -3.64
CA VAL A 77 -16.47 -5.75 -4.48
C VAL A 77 -15.59 -4.57 -4.06
N ARG A 78 -16.13 -3.37 -3.92
CA ARG A 78 -15.40 -2.17 -3.48
C ARG A 78 -14.75 -2.38 -2.12
N TYR A 79 -15.50 -2.78 -1.09
CA TYR A 79 -14.93 -2.95 0.26
C TYR A 79 -13.90 -4.09 0.36
N GLN A 80 -13.92 -5.05 -0.55
CA GLN A 80 -13.01 -6.19 -0.56
C GLN A 80 -11.80 -5.98 -1.46
N MET A 81 -11.94 -5.28 -2.58
CA MET A 81 -10.95 -5.21 -3.66
C MET A 81 -10.33 -3.82 -3.84
N ASP A 82 -11.01 -2.75 -3.42
CA ASP A 82 -10.46 -1.39 -3.52
C ASP A 82 -9.15 -1.32 -2.72
N PRO A 83 -8.06 -0.83 -3.34
CA PRO A 83 -6.77 -0.83 -2.68
C PRO A 83 -6.68 -0.07 -1.35
N PHE A 84 -7.44 1.00 -1.20
CA PHE A 84 -7.55 1.73 0.06
C PHE A 84 -8.18 0.84 1.15
N TYR A 85 -9.25 0.11 0.83
CA TYR A 85 -9.89 -0.77 1.81
C TYR A 85 -9.06 -2.03 2.08
N SER A 86 -8.42 -2.63 1.08
CA SER A 86 -7.48 -3.75 1.25
C SER A 86 -6.37 -3.39 2.24
N GLU A 87 -5.77 -2.22 2.07
CA GLU A 87 -4.73 -1.73 2.97
C GLU A 87 -5.26 -1.40 4.38
N CYS A 88 -6.45 -0.78 4.48
CA CYS A 88 -7.10 -0.55 5.77
C CYS A 88 -7.31 -1.85 6.55
N ARG A 89 -7.68 -2.95 5.88
CA ARG A 89 -7.91 -4.23 6.55
C ARG A 89 -6.61 -4.86 7.04
N ALA A 90 -5.57 -4.85 6.21
CA ALA A 90 -4.26 -5.37 6.59
C ALA A 90 -3.65 -4.58 7.76
N LEU A 91 -3.62 -3.25 7.65
CA LEU A 91 -3.10 -2.38 8.70
C LEU A 91 -3.98 -2.39 9.94
N GLY A 92 -5.30 -2.45 9.79
CA GLY A 92 -6.25 -2.59 10.89
C GLY A 92 -5.98 -3.83 11.74
N LEU A 93 -5.74 -4.98 11.11
CA LEU A 93 -5.36 -6.20 11.81
C LEU A 93 -3.99 -6.07 12.50
N LEU A 94 -3.01 -5.42 11.86
CA LEU A 94 -1.71 -5.17 12.46
C LEU A 94 -1.80 -4.27 13.70
N VAL A 95 -2.61 -3.21 13.63
CA VAL A 95 -2.86 -2.30 14.76
C VAL A 95 -3.57 -3.04 15.89
N GLU A 96 -4.62 -3.83 15.58
CA GLU A 96 -5.34 -4.65 16.56
C GLU A 96 -4.40 -5.61 17.31
N LYS A 97 -3.47 -6.25 16.58
CA LYS A 97 -2.48 -7.17 17.16
C LYS A 97 -1.23 -6.47 17.74
N LYS A 98 -1.13 -5.14 17.63
CA LYS A 98 0.04 -4.35 18.07
C LYS A 98 1.34 -4.82 17.41
N LYS A 99 1.29 -5.03 16.09
CA LYS A 99 2.40 -5.53 15.25
C LYS A 99 2.78 -4.59 14.11
N ASP A 100 2.10 -3.47 13.98
CA ASP A 100 2.29 -2.48 12.92
C ASP A 100 3.66 -1.78 12.97
N ASP A 101 4.37 -1.78 14.10
CA ASP A 101 5.72 -1.21 14.21
C ASP A 101 6.87 -2.23 14.06
N THR A 102 6.56 -3.52 14.18
CA THR A 102 7.53 -4.62 14.17
C THR A 102 7.53 -5.38 12.85
N LEU A 103 6.35 -5.69 12.32
CA LEU A 103 6.17 -6.44 11.07
C LEU A 103 6.04 -5.53 9.85
N ALA A 104 5.53 -4.31 10.01
CA ALA A 104 5.23 -3.37 8.92
C ALA A 104 5.64 -1.94 9.30
N VAL A 105 5.17 -0.97 8.50
CA VAL A 105 5.15 0.45 8.84
C VAL A 105 4.06 0.72 9.89
N ARG A 106 4.39 1.52 10.91
CA ARG A 106 3.42 1.91 11.93
C ARG A 106 2.29 2.72 11.29
N CYS A 107 1.06 2.39 11.63
CA CYS A 107 -0.14 3.01 11.07
C CYS A 107 -0.89 3.78 12.18
N HIS A 108 -1.35 4.98 11.85
CA HIS A 108 -2.04 5.87 12.79
C HIS A 108 -3.55 5.95 12.55
N GLY A 109 -4.03 5.32 11.48
CA GLY A 109 -5.43 5.35 11.07
C GLY A 109 -5.62 5.90 9.66
N TYR A 110 -6.88 6.06 9.27
CA TYR A 110 -7.27 6.68 8.01
C TYR A 110 -7.88 8.07 8.23
N ALA A 111 -7.94 8.89 7.19
CA ALA A 111 -8.69 10.13 7.19
C ALA A 111 -9.37 10.37 5.83
N PHE A 112 -10.50 11.06 5.89
CA PHE A 112 -11.12 11.68 4.72
C PHE A 112 -10.67 13.15 4.70
N LEU A 113 -10.11 13.60 3.58
CA LEU A 113 -9.63 14.97 3.45
C LEU A 113 -10.78 15.88 3.03
N SER A 114 -10.85 17.05 3.67
CA SER A 114 -11.75 18.11 3.25
C SER A 114 -11.34 18.67 1.89
N GLU A 115 -12.28 19.30 1.19
CA GLU A 115 -12.02 20.02 -0.06
C GLU A 115 -10.94 21.11 0.14
N ALA A 116 -10.89 21.74 1.31
CA ALA A 116 -9.86 22.72 1.65
C ALA A 116 -8.44 22.09 1.64
N ILE A 117 -8.30 20.88 2.17
CA ILE A 117 -7.02 20.14 2.13
C ILE A 117 -6.70 19.71 0.70
N GLU A 118 -7.68 19.20 -0.04
CA GLU A 118 -7.50 18.83 -1.45
C GLU A 118 -7.00 20.01 -2.29
N ASN A 119 -7.62 21.19 -2.13
CA ASN A 119 -7.20 22.42 -2.79
C ASN A 119 -5.79 22.83 -2.37
N LYS A 120 -5.43 22.70 -1.09
CA LYS A 120 -4.06 22.95 -0.61
C LYS A 120 -3.04 22.01 -1.26
N ILE A 121 -3.35 20.72 -1.44
CA ILE A 121 -2.47 19.77 -2.11
C ILE A 121 -2.31 20.15 -3.60
N ARG A 122 -3.42 20.51 -4.27
CA ARG A 122 -3.42 21.01 -5.66
C ARG A 122 -2.56 22.26 -5.82
N GLU A 123 -2.69 23.23 -4.92
CA GLU A 123 -1.91 24.47 -4.93
C GLU A 123 -0.40 24.24 -4.73
N ILE A 124 -0.03 23.35 -3.80
CA ILE A 124 1.38 23.10 -3.46
C ILE A 124 2.08 22.29 -4.55
N PHE A 125 1.42 21.26 -5.12
CA PHE A 125 2.07 20.28 -5.98
C PHE A 125 1.60 20.28 -7.44
N GLY A 126 0.55 21.05 -7.77
CA GLY A 126 0.08 21.22 -9.13
C GLY A 126 -0.54 19.97 -9.77
N PHE A 127 -0.97 18.98 -8.99
CA PHE A 127 -1.71 17.82 -9.50
C PHE A 127 -3.11 17.75 -8.91
N ASP A 128 -4.08 17.42 -9.76
CA ASP A 128 -5.49 17.30 -9.44
C ASP A 128 -6.15 16.06 -10.08
N ASP A 129 -5.36 15.25 -10.78
CA ASP A 129 -5.79 13.96 -11.28
C ASP A 129 -5.77 12.93 -10.15
N TRP A 130 -6.90 12.83 -9.47
CA TRP A 130 -7.14 11.86 -8.40
C TRP A 130 -7.67 10.52 -8.93
N ASN A 131 -7.83 10.36 -10.25
CA ASN A 131 -8.57 9.28 -10.88
C ASN A 131 -10.04 9.19 -10.41
N ARG A 132 -10.66 10.33 -10.05
CA ARG A 132 -12.09 10.41 -9.70
C ARG A 132 -12.92 10.11 -10.94
N GLN A 133 -13.86 9.17 -10.82
CA GLN A 133 -14.89 8.96 -11.83
C GLN A 133 -16.12 9.85 -11.54
N PRO A 134 -17.07 10.00 -12.48
CA PRO A 134 -18.30 10.77 -12.24
C PRO A 134 -19.07 10.33 -10.99
N GLU A 135 -19.04 9.03 -10.64
CA GLU A 135 -19.65 8.52 -9.41
C GLU A 135 -18.91 8.92 -8.12
N ASP A 136 -17.64 9.32 -8.21
CA ASP A 136 -16.82 9.77 -7.08
C ASP A 136 -16.93 11.28 -6.84
N GLU A 137 -17.72 12.00 -7.64
CA GLU A 137 -17.89 13.45 -7.52
C GLU A 137 -18.41 13.83 -6.13
N GLY A 138 -17.76 14.80 -5.48
CA GLY A 138 -18.07 15.23 -4.12
C GLY A 138 -17.60 14.27 -3.01
N THR A 139 -17.08 13.08 -3.33
CA THR A 139 -16.51 12.17 -2.32
C THR A 139 -15.18 12.73 -1.79
N PRO A 140 -14.89 12.73 -0.49
CA PRO A 140 -13.61 13.25 0.01
C PRO A 140 -12.44 12.34 -0.41
N LEU A 141 -11.25 12.94 -0.62
CA LEU A 141 -10.03 12.15 -0.80
C LEU A 141 -9.78 11.27 0.43
N ARG A 142 -9.32 10.05 0.18
CA ARG A 142 -9.10 9.03 1.21
C ARG A 142 -7.61 8.90 1.46
N ALA A 143 -7.22 8.90 2.72
CA ALA A 143 -5.82 8.88 3.11
C ALA A 143 -5.56 7.86 4.22
N ILE A 144 -4.42 7.18 4.17
CA ILE A 144 -3.91 6.34 5.25
C ILE A 144 -2.65 6.99 5.82
N ILE A 145 -2.64 7.21 7.13
CA ILE A 145 -1.58 7.94 7.83
C ILE A 145 -0.59 6.91 8.40
N LYS A 146 0.62 6.88 7.86
CA LYS A 146 1.68 5.92 8.24
C LYS A 146 2.93 6.65 8.70
N ASP A 147 3.80 6.01 9.48
CA ASP A 147 5.14 6.55 9.76
C ASP A 147 5.95 6.75 8.45
N TYR A 148 6.66 7.86 8.33
CA TYR A 148 7.66 8.02 7.28
C TYR A 148 8.90 7.19 7.58
N ILE A 149 9.26 6.30 6.65
CA ILE A 149 10.47 5.49 6.76
C ILE A 149 11.63 6.22 6.10
N ARG A 150 12.53 6.79 6.91
CA ARG A 150 13.72 7.53 6.46
C ARG A 150 14.72 6.70 5.66
N PHE A 151 14.67 5.37 5.77
CA PHE A 151 15.54 4.50 4.99
C PHE A 151 15.08 4.44 3.54
N ASN A 152 15.95 4.82 2.61
CA ASN A 152 15.72 4.68 1.17
C ASN A 152 16.18 3.32 0.63
N THR A 153 16.78 2.46 1.45
CA THR A 153 17.21 1.12 1.07
C THR A 153 16.19 0.06 1.48
N VAL A 154 16.14 -1.05 0.73
CA VAL A 154 15.24 -2.18 0.96
C VAL A 154 15.40 -2.73 2.38
N CYS A 155 16.63 -3.04 2.80
CA CYS A 155 16.89 -3.73 4.07
C CYS A 155 17.15 -2.79 5.25
N GLY A 156 17.66 -1.57 5.01
CA GLY A 156 18.19 -0.71 6.07
C GLY A 156 19.20 -1.46 6.94
N ARG A 157 18.88 -1.60 8.24
CA ARG A 157 19.67 -2.37 9.21
C ARG A 157 19.18 -3.81 9.43
N LYS A 158 18.04 -4.19 8.86
CA LYS A 158 17.47 -5.54 9.04
C LYS A 158 18.15 -6.55 8.11
N ARG A 159 18.33 -7.78 8.60
CA ARG A 159 18.81 -8.89 7.77
C ARG A 159 17.66 -9.45 6.93
N LEU A 160 17.95 -9.96 5.73
CA LEU A 160 16.96 -10.60 4.86
C LEU A 160 16.24 -11.76 5.57
N SER A 161 16.95 -12.53 6.40
CA SER A 161 16.34 -13.60 7.22
C SER A 161 15.29 -13.08 8.22
N THR A 162 15.53 -11.91 8.83
CA THR A 162 14.56 -11.25 9.71
C THR A 162 13.35 -10.77 8.94
N MET A 163 13.55 -10.17 7.76
CA MET A 163 12.46 -9.72 6.89
C MET A 163 11.59 -10.90 6.44
N ARG A 164 12.21 -12.03 6.06
CA ARG A 164 11.52 -13.27 5.71
C ARG A 164 10.69 -13.80 6.88
N SER A 165 11.27 -13.85 8.08
CA SER A 165 10.55 -14.28 9.29
C SER A 165 9.39 -13.36 9.65
N ASN A 166 9.51 -12.06 9.41
CA ASN A 166 8.41 -11.11 9.55
C ASN A 166 7.28 -11.40 8.55
N LEU A 167 7.61 -11.70 7.29
CA LEU A 167 6.63 -12.06 6.27
C LEU A 167 5.91 -13.38 6.60
N GLU A 168 6.62 -14.37 7.13
CA GLU A 168 6.00 -15.60 7.64
C GLU A 168 5.01 -15.32 8.78
N GLN A 169 5.33 -14.38 9.67
CA GLN A 169 4.41 -13.97 10.74
C GLN A 169 3.17 -13.26 10.19
N LEU A 170 3.31 -12.40 9.17
CA LEU A 170 2.17 -11.79 8.46
C LEU A 170 1.25 -12.87 7.86
N ASN A 171 1.82 -13.82 7.12
CA ASN A 171 1.05 -14.90 6.50
C ASN A 171 0.35 -15.78 7.55
N LYS A 172 1.00 -16.06 8.69
CA LYS A 172 0.37 -16.80 9.81
C LYS A 172 -0.78 -16.04 10.46
N MET A 173 -0.75 -14.70 10.44
CA MET A 173 -1.86 -13.86 10.89
C MET A 173 -3.01 -13.78 9.87
N GLY A 174 -2.81 -14.32 8.67
CA GLY A 174 -3.77 -14.23 7.58
C GLY A 174 -3.63 -12.96 6.74
N ILE A 175 -2.51 -12.23 6.83
CA ILE A 175 -2.23 -11.11 5.94
C ILE A 175 -1.30 -11.62 4.84
N PHE A 176 -1.79 -11.67 3.60
CA PHE A 176 -1.01 -12.02 2.42
C PHE A 176 -0.84 -10.75 1.59
N ASN A 177 0.37 -10.21 1.48
CA ASN A 177 0.64 -8.90 0.88
C ASN A 177 0.41 -8.89 -0.64
N MET A 178 0.73 -9.99 -1.33
CA MET A 178 0.59 -10.19 -2.77
C MET A 178 1.45 -9.29 -3.69
N ASP A 179 2.15 -8.27 -3.17
CA ASP A 179 3.08 -7.42 -3.93
C ASP A 179 4.47 -7.35 -3.29
N ILE A 180 5.06 -8.52 -3.03
CA ILE A 180 6.41 -8.60 -2.45
C ILE A 180 7.45 -8.21 -3.51
N ARG A 181 7.92 -6.96 -3.43
CA ARG A 181 8.99 -6.40 -4.28
C ARG A 181 9.76 -5.30 -3.55
N GLU A 182 10.95 -5.01 -4.04
CA GLU A 182 11.91 -4.08 -3.43
C GLU A 182 11.31 -2.70 -3.13
N ASP A 183 10.54 -2.15 -4.07
CA ASP A 183 9.94 -0.82 -3.95
C ASP A 183 8.95 -0.70 -2.79
N ASN A 184 8.35 -1.82 -2.37
CA ASN A 184 7.36 -1.88 -1.28
C ASN A 184 8.03 -2.10 0.09
N TYR A 185 9.37 -2.19 0.11
CA TYR A 185 10.17 -2.25 1.32
C TYR A 185 11.00 -0.99 1.50
N ARG A 186 11.01 -0.48 2.74
CA ARG A 186 11.96 0.52 3.20
C ARG A 186 12.48 0.16 4.57
N GLY A 187 13.80 0.15 4.75
CA GLY A 187 14.43 -0.15 6.03
C GLY A 187 14.06 -1.53 6.61
N GLY A 188 13.77 -2.49 5.74
CA GLY A 188 13.34 -3.84 6.07
C GLY A 188 11.90 -3.95 6.55
N ARG A 189 11.06 -2.93 6.27
CA ARG A 189 9.63 -2.91 6.61
C ARG A 189 8.79 -2.77 5.35
N LEU A 190 7.74 -3.58 5.26
CA LEU A 190 6.67 -3.40 4.28
C LEU A 190 5.84 -2.18 4.64
N PHE A 191 5.50 -1.37 3.64
CA PHE A 191 4.66 -0.19 3.85
C PHE A 191 3.47 -0.05 2.89
N ASP A 192 3.41 -0.90 1.86
CA ASP A 192 2.34 -0.94 0.87
C ASP A 192 1.58 -2.27 0.99
N PHE A 193 0.31 -2.18 1.37
CA PHE A 193 -0.64 -3.29 1.46
C PHE A 193 -1.86 -3.08 0.56
N SER A 194 -1.72 -2.26 -0.47
CA SER A 194 -2.79 -1.86 -1.38
C SER A 194 -3.47 -3.04 -2.08
N ILE A 195 -2.79 -4.17 -2.28
CA ILE A 195 -3.40 -5.40 -2.84
C ILE A 195 -3.39 -6.58 -1.86
N ALA A 196 -3.22 -6.31 -0.57
CA ALA A 196 -3.13 -7.36 0.43
C ALA A 196 -4.46 -8.06 0.66
N LEU A 197 -4.43 -9.39 0.73
CA LEU A 197 -5.57 -10.22 1.08
C LEU A 197 -5.59 -10.44 2.59
N THR A 198 -6.70 -10.06 3.23
CA THR A 198 -6.94 -10.30 4.66
C THR A 198 -8.30 -10.98 4.83
N PRO A 199 -8.44 -12.13 5.51
CA PRO A 199 -9.74 -12.76 5.72
C PRO A 199 -10.74 -11.88 6.48
N PRO A 200 -12.04 -11.91 6.11
CA PRO A 200 -12.60 -12.56 4.92
C PRO A 200 -12.24 -11.80 3.63
N HIS A 201 -11.81 -12.46 2.55
CA HIS A 201 -11.53 -11.80 1.25
C HIS A 201 -12.04 -12.64 0.09
N LEU A 202 -12.57 -12.01 -0.97
CA LEU A 202 -13.13 -12.72 -2.15
C LEU A 202 -12.12 -13.72 -2.74
N TRP A 203 -10.86 -13.32 -2.88
CA TRP A 203 -9.74 -14.19 -3.32
C TRP A 203 -9.40 -15.36 -2.40
N LEU A 204 -9.94 -15.39 -1.18
CA LEU A 204 -9.77 -16.47 -0.20
C LEU A 204 -11.05 -17.31 -0.04
N TRP A 205 -12.11 -17.02 -0.81
CA TRP A 205 -13.35 -17.76 -0.74
C TRP A 205 -13.30 -19.04 -1.57
N SER A 206 -13.40 -20.19 -0.90
CA SER A 206 -13.38 -21.50 -1.57
C SER A 206 -14.62 -21.79 -2.42
N ARG A 207 -15.63 -20.90 -2.40
CA ARG A 207 -16.79 -20.94 -3.31
C ARG A 207 -16.46 -20.36 -4.69
N LEU A 208 -15.54 -19.41 -4.76
CA LEU A 208 -15.14 -18.73 -6.00
C LEU A 208 -13.87 -19.33 -6.59
N ARG A 209 -13.06 -20.00 -5.78
CA ARG A 209 -11.74 -20.52 -6.15
C ARG A 209 -11.48 -21.87 -5.52
N SER A 210 -10.69 -22.71 -6.19
CA SER A 210 -10.27 -23.97 -5.59
C SER A 210 -9.37 -23.73 -4.38
N ARG A 211 -9.50 -24.57 -3.34
CA ARG A 211 -8.63 -24.49 -2.15
C ARG A 211 -7.16 -24.62 -2.53
N GLN A 212 -6.84 -25.46 -3.51
CA GLN A 212 -5.47 -25.63 -4.00
C GLN A 212 -4.91 -24.32 -4.57
N GLN A 213 -5.68 -23.58 -5.36
CA GLN A 213 -5.25 -22.29 -5.89
C GLN A 213 -5.07 -21.25 -4.78
N ILE A 214 -6.02 -21.18 -3.83
CA ILE A 214 -5.90 -20.28 -2.66
C ILE A 214 -4.61 -20.58 -1.90
N PHE A 215 -4.34 -21.85 -1.56
CA PHE A 215 -3.12 -22.23 -0.84
C PHE A 215 -1.84 -21.94 -1.63
N LYS A 216 -1.88 -22.09 -2.95
CA LYS A 216 -0.75 -21.75 -3.82
C LYS A 216 -0.45 -20.25 -3.75
N ASP A 217 -1.47 -19.41 -3.86
CA ASP A 217 -1.30 -17.95 -3.86
C ASP A 217 -0.90 -17.41 -2.49
N CYS A 218 -1.46 -17.95 -1.40
CA CYS A 218 -1.03 -17.60 -0.04
C CYS A 218 0.45 -17.91 0.25
N ARG A 219 1.10 -18.75 -0.57
CA ARG A 219 2.54 -19.04 -0.50
C ARG A 219 3.38 -18.16 -1.42
N ALA A 220 2.75 -17.41 -2.34
CA ALA A 220 3.44 -16.62 -3.35
C ALA A 220 4.33 -15.54 -2.72
N ASP A 221 3.91 -14.95 -1.61
CA ASP A 221 4.68 -13.94 -0.86
C ASP A 221 6.08 -14.43 -0.48
N LEU A 222 6.19 -15.63 0.11
CA LEU A 222 7.48 -16.18 0.54
C LEU A 222 8.35 -16.54 -0.66
N VAL A 223 7.75 -17.07 -1.73
CA VAL A 223 8.47 -17.36 -2.97
C VAL A 223 9.01 -16.06 -3.58
N ALA A 224 8.17 -15.03 -3.72
CA ALA A 224 8.57 -13.73 -4.22
C ALA A 224 9.66 -13.07 -3.36
N PHE A 225 9.57 -13.22 -2.03
CA PHE A 225 10.62 -12.76 -1.13
C PHE A 225 11.95 -13.49 -1.39
N ASP A 226 11.93 -14.81 -1.53
CA ASP A 226 13.16 -15.60 -1.76
C ASP A 226 13.84 -15.22 -3.09
N TRP A 227 13.05 -14.95 -4.15
CA TRP A 227 13.56 -14.41 -5.41
C TRP A 227 14.16 -13.00 -5.25
N MET A 228 13.47 -12.13 -4.52
CA MET A 228 13.97 -10.79 -4.23
C MET A 228 15.27 -10.84 -3.42
N ALA A 229 15.34 -11.66 -2.38
CA ALA A 229 16.51 -11.83 -1.52
C ALA A 229 17.72 -12.31 -2.33
N LYS A 230 17.54 -13.34 -3.17
CA LYS A 230 18.60 -13.83 -4.06
C LYS A 230 19.16 -12.72 -4.95
N ARG A 231 18.28 -11.92 -5.57
CA ARG A 231 18.69 -10.78 -6.40
C ARG A 231 19.45 -9.69 -5.64
N LEU A 232 19.16 -9.51 -4.36
CA LEU A 232 19.84 -8.51 -3.51
C LEU A 232 21.21 -9.01 -3.04
N GLU A 233 21.40 -10.33 -2.96
CA GLU A 233 22.68 -10.96 -2.63
C GLU A 233 23.60 -11.12 -3.85
N GLU A 234 23.04 -11.15 -5.07
CA GLU A 234 23.83 -11.16 -6.31
C GLU A 234 24.63 -9.85 -6.48
N PRO A 235 25.96 -9.91 -6.66
CA PRO A 235 26.76 -8.73 -6.95
C PRO A 235 26.34 -8.16 -8.29
N LEU A 236 25.80 -6.93 -8.28
CA LEU A 236 25.41 -6.24 -9.50
C LEU A 236 26.65 -5.99 -10.37
N SER A 237 26.68 -6.57 -11.58
CA SER A 237 27.61 -6.08 -12.60
C SER A 237 27.23 -4.65 -12.99
N SER A 238 28.22 -3.86 -13.42
CA SER A 238 28.01 -2.44 -13.83
C SER A 238 26.94 -2.28 -14.94
N THR A 239 26.78 -3.30 -15.78
CA THR A 239 25.73 -3.37 -16.82
C THR A 239 24.36 -3.67 -16.22
N GLN A 240 24.26 -4.66 -15.32
CA GLN A 240 23.00 -5.01 -14.66
C GLN A 240 22.47 -3.90 -13.75
N ALA A 241 23.34 -3.13 -13.11
CA ALA A 241 22.95 -1.96 -12.34
C ALA A 241 22.26 -0.89 -13.22
N LYS A 242 22.81 -0.62 -14.42
CA LYS A 242 22.21 0.31 -15.39
C LYS A 242 20.88 -0.22 -15.92
N THR A 243 20.81 -1.51 -16.30
CA THR A 243 19.56 -2.13 -16.79
C THR A 243 18.48 -2.17 -15.72
N ARG A 244 18.83 -2.36 -14.43
CA ARG A 244 17.88 -2.32 -13.31
C ARG A 244 17.30 -0.93 -13.11
N ILE A 245 18.13 0.12 -13.18
CA ILE A 245 17.65 1.51 -13.15
C ILE A 245 16.70 1.77 -14.32
N GLU A 246 17.03 1.29 -15.52
CA GLU A 246 16.22 1.50 -16.72
C GLU A 246 14.92 0.68 -16.73
N TRP A 247 14.93 -0.55 -16.21
CA TRP A 247 13.75 -1.39 -16.06
C TRP A 247 12.79 -0.85 -14.99
N LEU A 248 13.32 -0.38 -13.85
CA LEU A 248 12.52 0.35 -12.84
C LEU A 248 11.86 1.59 -13.44
N LYS A 249 12.54 2.30 -14.36
CA LYS A 249 11.94 3.42 -15.10
C LYS A 249 10.82 2.97 -16.08
N ARG A 250 10.96 1.82 -16.73
CA ARG A 250 9.98 1.31 -17.71
C ARG A 250 8.72 0.71 -17.08
N LEU A 251 8.84 0.05 -15.93
CA LEU A 251 7.66 -0.44 -15.20
C LEU A 251 6.79 0.70 -14.66
N ARG A 252 7.38 1.89 -14.44
CA ARG A 252 6.67 3.11 -14.02
C ARG A 252 5.81 3.73 -15.12
N GLN A 253 6.12 3.49 -16.40
CA GLN A 253 5.36 4.03 -17.54
C GLN A 253 4.14 3.17 -17.94
N ARG A 254 3.90 2.05 -17.25
CA ARG A 254 2.86 1.07 -17.58
C ARG A 254 1.85 0.85 -16.45
N ARG A 255 1.92 1.65 -15.40
CA ARG A 255 0.89 1.76 -14.37
C ARG A 255 0.17 3.07 -14.57
#